data_AF-A0A7W2AK82-F1
#
_entry.id   AF-A0A7W2AK82-F1
#
_cell.length_a   1.000
_cell.length_b   1.000
_cell.length_c   1.000
_cell.angle_alpha   90.00
_cell.angle_beta   90.00
_cell.angle_gamma   90.00
#
_symmetry.space_group_name_H-M   'P 1'
#
loop_
_entity.id
_entity.type
_entity.pdbx_description
1 polymer ?
#
loop_
_entity_poly.entity_id
_entity_poly.type
_entity_poly.pdbx_seq_one_letter_code
_entity_poly.pdbx_strand_id
1 'polypeptide(L)'
;MKYHYGITIREAREKLNMTQAQLAEKWPQAGGGTGVSVNYVSDVERGKKHITDPQTLRRLCNILQIPLWKVGLSDYDPFNPSTFCGTFMYDETLNTAESLIKRTWNLRRVMSLPYVEEAVNDLNRLFDYLRTNTPPPVRLDERFQILYAQVLRLNAVIDVENQRYEEALNKFRKMHEIAKAIDHPATLAMSYLNIGTELERMGKKEEAIEYLELARDESFRASKHVIVV
;
A
#
# COMPACT_ATOMS: atom_id res chain seq x y z
N MET A 1 21.60 14.71 -30.71
CA MET A 1 21.80 13.31 -30.27
C MET A 1 20.68 12.97 -29.30
N LYS A 2 20.08 11.77 -29.42
CA LYS A 2 19.07 11.27 -28.48
C LYS A 2 19.78 10.77 -27.21
N TYR A 3 19.31 11.15 -26.04
CA TYR A 3 19.89 10.70 -24.77
C TYR A 3 19.85 9.17 -24.64
N HIS A 4 20.93 8.57 -24.15
CA HIS A 4 20.99 7.16 -23.73
C HIS A 4 21.85 7.03 -22.46
N TYR A 5 21.47 6.10 -21.59
CA TYR A 5 22.12 5.93 -20.28
C TYR A 5 23.58 5.43 -20.35
N GLY A 6 24.05 5.01 -21.53
CA GLY A 6 25.44 4.62 -21.77
C GLY A 6 26.44 5.74 -21.50
N ILE A 7 26.04 7.01 -21.70
CA ILE A 7 26.86 8.18 -21.37
C ILE A 7 27.10 8.25 -19.86
N THR A 8 26.04 8.07 -19.06
CA THR A 8 26.12 8.02 -17.59
C THR A 8 27.04 6.91 -17.08
N ILE A 9 26.97 5.73 -17.71
CA ILE A 9 27.85 4.60 -17.37
C ILE A 9 29.32 4.96 -17.62
N ARG A 10 29.60 5.60 -18.76
CA ARG A 10 30.95 6.05 -19.10
C ARG A 10 31.49 7.08 -18.11
N GLU A 11 30.70 8.10 -17.80
CA GLU A 11 31.07 9.16 -16.85
C GLU A 11 31.38 8.60 -15.46
N ALA A 12 30.57 7.66 -14.98
CA ALA A 12 30.77 7.03 -13.68
C ALA A 12 32.02 6.13 -13.66
N ARG A 13 32.27 5.38 -14.74
CA ARG A 13 33.50 4.59 -14.90
C ARG A 13 34.74 5.48 -14.86
N GLU A 14 34.71 6.59 -15.59
CA GLU A 14 35.80 7.58 -15.63
C GLU A 14 36.02 8.24 -14.26
N LYS A 15 34.94 8.58 -13.54
CA LYS A 15 35.01 9.12 -12.17
C LYS A 15 35.65 8.16 -11.17
N LEU A 16 35.48 6.85 -11.36
CA LEU A 16 36.10 5.80 -10.55
C LEU A 16 37.51 5.40 -11.05
N ASN A 17 38.07 6.10 -12.05
CA ASN A 17 39.37 5.80 -12.67
C ASN A 17 39.48 4.35 -13.21
N MET A 18 38.37 3.78 -13.68
CA MET A 18 38.33 2.42 -14.22
C MET A 18 38.54 2.42 -15.73
N THR A 19 39.36 1.50 -16.23
CA THR A 19 39.45 1.21 -17.68
C THR A 19 38.22 0.41 -18.15
N GLN A 20 37.93 0.44 -19.45
CA GLN A 20 36.86 -0.41 -20.00
C GLN A 20 37.13 -1.91 -19.78
N ALA A 21 38.40 -2.34 -19.75
CA ALA A 21 38.78 -3.72 -19.45
C ALA A 21 38.46 -4.12 -18.00
N GLN A 22 38.81 -3.26 -17.03
CA GLN A 22 38.50 -3.49 -15.61
C GLN A 22 36.99 -3.48 -15.33
N LEU A 23 36.23 -2.65 -16.05
CA LEU A 23 34.77 -2.68 -15.96
C LEU A 23 34.20 -3.94 -16.61
N ALA A 24 34.78 -4.38 -17.72
CA ALA A 24 34.35 -5.58 -18.43
C ALA A 24 34.49 -6.84 -17.54
N GLU A 25 35.58 -6.98 -16.79
CA GLU A 25 35.78 -8.08 -15.83
C GLU A 25 34.73 -8.10 -14.72
N LYS A 26 34.34 -6.92 -14.21
CA LYS A 26 33.36 -6.78 -13.12
C LYS A 26 31.90 -6.76 -13.60
N TRP A 27 31.66 -6.89 -14.90
CA TRP A 27 30.32 -6.69 -15.46
C TRP A 27 29.37 -7.84 -15.08
N PRO A 28 28.22 -7.58 -14.44
CA PRO A 28 27.32 -8.63 -13.99
C PRO A 28 26.54 -9.26 -15.15
N GLN A 29 26.39 -10.58 -15.16
CA GLN A 29 25.58 -11.32 -16.14
C GLN A 29 24.25 -11.80 -15.53
N ALA A 30 23.24 -12.00 -16.37
CA ALA A 30 21.90 -12.45 -15.96
C ALA A 30 21.93 -13.80 -15.20
N GLY A 31 22.87 -14.70 -15.54
CA GLY A 31 23.05 -16.00 -14.90
C GLY A 31 23.91 -16.01 -13.62
N GLY A 32 24.22 -14.86 -13.03
CA GLY A 32 24.98 -14.77 -11.76
C GLY A 32 26.51 -14.74 -11.92
N GLY A 33 27.04 -14.92 -13.13
CA GLY A 33 28.46 -14.74 -13.46
C GLY A 33 28.89 -13.27 -13.59
N THR A 34 30.20 -13.05 -13.70
CA THR A 34 30.80 -11.74 -13.99
C THR A 34 31.71 -11.84 -15.21
N GLY A 35 31.83 -10.75 -15.97
CA GLY A 35 32.68 -10.68 -17.16
C GLY A 35 31.91 -10.46 -18.46
N VAL A 36 32.33 -9.49 -19.26
CA VAL A 36 31.91 -9.30 -20.67
C VAL A 36 33.12 -8.91 -21.52
N SER A 37 32.96 -8.81 -22.84
CA SER A 37 34.03 -8.31 -23.70
C SER A 37 34.16 -6.78 -23.60
N VAL A 38 35.38 -6.25 -23.76
CA VAL A 38 35.65 -4.80 -23.80
C VAL A 38 34.83 -4.10 -24.90
N ASN A 39 34.64 -4.78 -26.03
CA ASN A 39 33.82 -4.29 -27.13
C ASN A 39 32.35 -4.12 -26.73
N TYR A 40 31.81 -5.03 -25.91
CA TYR A 40 30.45 -4.90 -25.41
C TYR A 40 30.28 -3.66 -24.52
N VAL A 41 31.24 -3.40 -23.62
CA VAL A 41 31.24 -2.18 -22.79
C VAL A 41 31.26 -0.92 -23.67
N SER A 42 32.15 -0.87 -24.66
CA SER A 42 32.24 0.24 -25.60
C SER A 42 30.95 0.45 -26.41
N ASP A 43 30.30 -0.63 -26.85
CA ASP A 43 29.03 -0.55 -27.58
C ASP A 43 27.89 -0.01 -26.71
N VAL A 44 27.84 -0.38 -25.43
CA VAL A 44 26.86 0.15 -24.47
C VAL A 44 27.14 1.63 -24.17
N GLU A 45 28.39 2.00 -23.93
CA GLU A 45 28.79 3.40 -23.67
C GLU A 45 28.52 4.32 -24.86
N ARG A 46 28.48 3.79 -26.08
CA ARG A 46 28.13 4.52 -27.32
C ARG A 46 26.64 4.46 -27.67
N GLY A 47 25.84 3.74 -26.88
CA GLY A 47 24.41 3.57 -27.10
C GLY A 47 24.05 2.68 -28.29
N LYS A 48 24.99 1.89 -28.81
CA LYS A 48 24.75 0.90 -29.87
C LYS A 48 24.10 -0.38 -29.34
N LYS A 49 24.37 -0.72 -28.08
CA LYS A 49 23.75 -1.85 -27.37
C LYS A 49 23.06 -1.37 -26.10
N HIS A 50 21.95 -2.04 -25.79
CA HIS A 50 21.19 -1.82 -24.57
C HIS A 50 21.21 -3.08 -23.71
N ILE A 51 21.39 -2.89 -22.40
CA ILE A 51 21.20 -3.93 -21.41
C ILE A 51 19.69 -4.16 -21.29
N THR A 52 19.25 -5.36 -21.67
CA THR A 52 17.83 -5.74 -21.66
C THR A 52 17.36 -6.26 -20.31
N ASP A 53 18.25 -6.89 -19.53
CA ASP A 53 17.95 -7.37 -18.18
C ASP A 53 18.07 -6.23 -17.14
N PRO A 54 16.95 -5.85 -16.49
CA PRO A 54 16.96 -4.81 -15.46
C PRO A 54 17.85 -5.16 -14.26
N GLN A 55 18.00 -6.44 -13.91
CA GLN A 55 18.81 -6.85 -12.75
C GLN A 55 20.31 -6.74 -13.01
N THR A 56 20.78 -7.07 -14.20
CA THR A 56 22.14 -6.75 -14.65
C THR A 56 22.41 -5.26 -14.61
N LEU A 57 21.48 -4.42 -15.11
CA LEU A 57 21.67 -2.96 -15.09
C LEU A 57 21.68 -2.40 -13.65
N ARG A 58 20.83 -2.90 -12.74
CA ARG A 58 20.84 -2.53 -11.30
C ARG A 58 22.17 -2.87 -10.63
N ARG A 59 22.66 -4.10 -10.82
CA ARG A 59 23.94 -4.55 -10.26
C ARG A 59 25.12 -3.74 -10.80
N LEU A 60 25.10 -3.42 -12.09
CA LEU A 60 26.12 -2.57 -12.73
C LEU A 60 26.11 -1.15 -12.14
N CYS A 61 24.92 -0.58 -11.92
CA CYS A 61 24.79 0.73 -11.28
C CYS A 61 25.35 0.73 -9.85
N ASN A 62 25.15 -0.35 -9.08
CA ASN A 62 25.74 -0.47 -7.75
C ASN A 62 27.28 -0.47 -7.79
N ILE A 63 27.88 -1.24 -8.71
CA ILE A 63 29.35 -1.29 -8.89
C ILE A 63 29.92 0.08 -9.24
N LEU A 64 29.24 0.81 -10.14
CA LEU A 64 29.67 2.12 -10.61
C LEU A 64 29.18 3.28 -9.74
N GLN A 65 28.49 2.99 -8.62
CA GLN A 65 27.87 3.98 -7.74
C GLN A 65 26.98 4.99 -8.49
N ILE A 66 26.28 4.51 -9.52
CA ILE A 66 25.34 5.29 -10.32
C ILE A 66 23.97 5.26 -9.64
N PRO A 67 23.37 6.42 -9.34
CA PRO A 67 21.98 6.47 -8.93
C PRO A 67 21.06 5.92 -10.02
N LEU A 68 20.20 4.97 -9.65
CA LEU A 68 19.35 4.21 -10.58
C LEU A 68 18.46 5.07 -11.49
N TRP A 69 18.12 6.29 -11.08
CA TRP A 69 17.28 7.21 -11.85
C TRP A 69 17.98 7.73 -13.11
N LYS A 70 19.31 7.87 -13.07
CA LYS A 70 20.09 8.33 -14.24
C LYS A 70 20.06 7.33 -15.39
N VAL A 71 19.71 6.08 -15.11
CA VAL A 71 19.62 5.00 -16.11
C VAL A 71 18.16 4.57 -16.37
N GLY A 72 17.18 5.30 -15.84
CA GLY A 72 15.76 4.97 -15.98
C GLY A 72 15.31 3.72 -15.23
N LEU A 73 16.04 3.34 -14.15
CA LEU A 73 15.72 2.20 -13.29
C LEU A 73 15.15 2.58 -11.92
N SER A 74 15.10 3.87 -11.60
CA SER A 74 14.45 4.41 -10.41
C SER A 74 13.64 5.63 -10.79
N ASP A 75 12.49 5.72 -10.15
CA ASP A 75 11.55 6.83 -10.32
C ASP A 75 11.91 8.04 -9.43
N TYR A 76 13.05 8.00 -8.73
CA TYR A 76 13.51 9.06 -7.83
C TYR A 76 14.21 10.17 -8.62
N ASP A 77 13.55 11.30 -8.81
CA ASP A 77 14.16 12.53 -9.33
C ASP A 77 14.73 13.38 -8.18
N PRO A 78 16.07 13.56 -8.06
CA PRO A 78 16.66 14.39 -7.01
C PRO A 78 16.41 15.89 -7.18
N PHE A 79 15.93 16.33 -8.35
CA PHE A 79 15.51 17.72 -8.59
C PHE A 79 14.01 17.92 -8.36
N ASN A 80 13.26 16.83 -8.20
CA ASN A 80 11.86 16.83 -7.80
C ASN A 80 11.56 15.61 -6.90
N PRO A 81 12.04 15.63 -5.63
CA PRO A 81 12.00 14.49 -4.71
C PRO A 81 10.57 14.04 -4.33
N SER A 82 9.56 14.84 -4.67
CA SER A 82 8.13 14.55 -4.56
C SER A 82 7.59 13.64 -5.66
N THR A 83 8.36 13.35 -6.72
CA THR A 83 7.94 12.43 -7.80
C THR A 83 8.13 10.99 -7.35
N PHE A 84 7.41 10.61 -6.29
CA PHE A 84 7.40 9.26 -5.77
C PHE A 84 6.45 8.43 -6.62
N CYS A 85 6.92 7.38 -7.29
CA CYS A 85 6.07 6.38 -7.95
C CYS A 85 5.28 5.51 -6.94
N GLY A 86 5.26 5.90 -5.65
CA GLY A 86 4.45 5.25 -4.63
C GLY A 86 2.96 5.43 -4.82
N THR A 87 2.45 6.17 -5.80
CA THR A 87 1.02 6.12 -6.12
C THR A 87 0.59 4.70 -6.51
N PHE A 88 1.40 3.96 -7.29
CA PHE A 88 1.10 2.57 -7.65
C PHE A 88 1.37 1.61 -6.49
N MET A 89 2.45 1.80 -5.74
CA MET A 89 2.76 0.94 -4.58
C MET A 89 1.75 1.12 -3.46
N TYR A 90 1.31 2.35 -3.17
CA TYR A 90 0.30 2.63 -2.16
C TYR A 90 -1.05 2.09 -2.60
N ASP A 91 -1.44 2.27 -3.86
CA ASP A 91 -2.66 1.69 -4.42
C ASP A 91 -2.65 0.16 -4.32
N GLU A 92 -1.53 -0.49 -4.68
CA GLU A 92 -1.39 -1.95 -4.57
C GLU A 92 -1.36 -2.43 -3.10
N THR A 93 -0.81 -1.61 -2.20
CA THR A 93 -0.87 -1.85 -0.76
C THR A 93 -2.31 -1.81 -0.27
N LEU A 94 -3.11 -0.84 -0.71
CA LEU A 94 -4.54 -0.77 -0.37
C LEU A 94 -5.34 -1.90 -1.02
N ASN A 95 -5.04 -2.29 -2.27
CA ASN A 95 -5.64 -3.45 -2.94
C ASN A 95 -5.39 -4.73 -2.13
N THR A 96 -4.15 -4.91 -1.67
CA THR A 96 -3.74 -6.06 -0.85
C THR A 96 -4.43 -6.02 0.52
N ALA A 97 -4.45 -4.86 1.18
CA ALA A 97 -5.13 -4.69 2.47
C ALA A 97 -6.63 -5.01 2.37
N GLU A 98 -7.31 -4.53 1.32
CA GLU A 98 -8.71 -4.83 1.06
C GLU A 98 -8.96 -6.35 0.88
N SER A 99 -8.08 -7.03 0.12
CA SER A 99 -8.14 -8.48 -0.04
C SER A 99 -7.93 -9.22 1.29
N LEU A 100 -6.99 -8.76 2.11
CA LEU A 100 -6.73 -9.32 3.43
C LEU A 100 -7.92 -9.12 4.37
N ILE A 101 -8.53 -7.93 4.41
CA ILE A 101 -9.75 -7.67 5.19
C ILE A 101 -10.86 -8.66 4.81
N LYS A 102 -11.13 -8.84 3.50
CA LYS A 102 -12.13 -9.81 3.00
C LYS A 102 -11.80 -11.24 3.43
N ARG A 103 -10.52 -11.64 3.35
CA ARG A 103 -10.06 -12.96 3.80
C ARG A 103 -10.22 -13.13 5.31
N THR A 104 -9.90 -12.13 6.11
CA THR A 104 -10.05 -12.18 7.57
C THR A 104 -11.52 -12.37 7.97
N TRP A 105 -12.47 -11.72 7.29
CA TRP A 105 -13.90 -12.00 7.48
C TRP A 105 -14.28 -13.45 7.19
N ASN A 106 -13.70 -14.06 6.15
CA ASN A 106 -13.92 -15.47 5.85
C ASN A 106 -13.26 -16.39 6.86
N LEU A 107 -12.02 -16.11 7.27
CA LEU A 107 -11.28 -16.87 8.28
C LEU A 107 -12.03 -16.90 9.61
N ARG A 108 -12.61 -15.77 10.02
CA ARG A 108 -13.44 -15.67 11.24
C ARG A 108 -14.56 -16.72 11.31
N ARG A 109 -15.11 -17.14 10.17
CA ARG A 109 -16.22 -18.10 10.12
C ARG A 109 -15.78 -19.56 10.34
N VAL A 110 -14.48 -19.84 10.24
CA VAL A 110 -13.97 -21.22 10.14
C VAL A 110 -12.83 -21.49 11.13
N MET A 111 -12.01 -20.49 11.43
CA MET A 111 -10.80 -20.62 12.24
C MET A 111 -11.03 -20.27 13.71
N SER A 112 -10.08 -20.65 14.57
CA SER A 112 -10.09 -20.27 15.98
C SER A 112 -9.83 -18.77 16.17
N LEU A 113 -10.40 -18.22 17.24
CA LEU A 113 -10.30 -16.79 17.56
C LEU A 113 -8.84 -16.27 17.60
N PRO A 114 -7.86 -16.95 18.23
CA PRO A 114 -6.47 -16.46 18.24
C PRO A 114 -5.84 -16.32 16.85
N TYR A 115 -6.21 -17.20 15.91
CA TYR A 115 -5.69 -17.11 14.54
C TYR A 115 -6.27 -15.90 13.79
N VAL A 116 -7.54 -15.59 14.04
CA VAL A 116 -8.20 -14.42 13.45
C VAL A 116 -7.64 -13.13 14.06
N GLU A 117 -7.36 -13.13 15.37
CA GLU A 117 -6.70 -12.03 16.07
C GLU A 117 -5.33 -11.71 15.49
N GLU A 118 -4.52 -12.72 15.18
CA GLU A 118 -3.22 -12.53 14.51
C GLU A 118 -3.39 -11.80 13.17
N ALA A 119 -4.35 -12.25 12.33
CA ALA A 119 -4.63 -11.61 11.05
C ALA A 119 -5.14 -10.16 11.19
N VAL A 120 -5.94 -9.87 12.22
CA VAL A 120 -6.38 -8.50 12.53
C VAL A 120 -5.22 -7.64 13.04
N ASN A 121 -4.31 -8.21 13.84
CA ASN A 121 -3.12 -7.52 14.34
C ASN A 121 -2.14 -7.16 13.22
N ASP A 122 -1.99 -8.01 12.21
CA ASP A 122 -1.20 -7.70 11.02
C ASP A 122 -1.78 -6.50 10.26
N LEU A 123 -3.11 -6.45 10.10
CA LEU A 123 -3.80 -5.30 9.51
C LEU A 123 -3.59 -4.04 10.36
N ASN A 124 -3.74 -4.12 11.69
CA ASN A 124 -3.51 -2.99 12.59
C ASN A 124 -2.09 -2.42 12.43
N ARG A 125 -1.07 -3.30 12.48
CA ARG A 125 0.33 -2.91 12.30
C ARG A 125 0.57 -2.23 10.96
N LEU A 126 -0.04 -2.73 9.88
CA LEU A 126 0.05 -2.11 8.56
C LEU A 126 -0.54 -0.69 8.56
N PHE A 127 -1.79 -0.53 9.02
CA PHE A 127 -2.45 0.77 9.01
C PHE A 127 -1.79 1.79 9.94
N ASP A 128 -1.30 1.36 11.10
CA ASP A 128 -0.55 2.23 12.01
C ASP A 128 0.78 2.67 11.38
N TYR A 129 1.48 1.75 10.71
CA TYR A 129 2.71 2.08 10.00
C TYR A 129 2.47 3.10 8.89
N LEU A 130 1.45 2.88 8.05
CA LEU A 130 1.07 3.80 6.97
C LEU A 130 0.72 5.17 7.53
N ARG A 131 -0.18 5.25 8.52
CA ARG A 131 -0.58 6.53 9.13
C ARG A 131 0.60 7.32 9.71
N THR A 132 1.57 6.64 10.31
CA THR A 132 2.68 7.28 11.04
C THR A 132 3.85 7.66 10.13
N ASN A 133 4.22 6.78 9.18
CA ASN A 133 5.45 6.90 8.41
C ASN A 133 5.22 7.28 6.95
N THR A 134 4.05 6.93 6.39
CA THR A 134 3.76 7.07 4.97
C THR A 134 2.28 7.43 4.79
N PRO A 135 1.84 8.66 5.14
CA PRO A 135 0.44 9.03 5.03
C PRO A 135 -0.07 8.92 3.58
N PRO A 136 -1.36 8.61 3.37
CA PRO A 136 -1.91 8.43 2.03
C PRO A 136 -1.81 9.72 1.20
N PRO A 137 -1.53 9.62 -0.11
CA PRO A 137 -1.75 10.74 -1.03
C PRO A 137 -3.22 11.18 -0.99
N VAL A 138 -3.50 12.48 -1.17
CA VAL A 138 -4.85 13.06 -1.11
C VAL A 138 -5.90 12.26 -1.91
N ARG A 139 -5.54 11.81 -3.13
CA ARG A 139 -6.42 11.01 -3.99
C ARG A 139 -6.86 9.68 -3.37
N LEU A 140 -6.02 9.09 -2.50
CA LEU A 140 -6.25 7.80 -1.86
C LEU A 140 -6.66 7.93 -0.39
N ASP A 141 -6.76 9.15 0.15
CA ASP A 141 -7.09 9.38 1.56
C ASP A 141 -8.46 8.80 1.90
N GLU A 142 -9.51 9.12 1.12
CA GLU A 142 -10.85 8.57 1.32
C GLU A 142 -10.85 7.04 1.32
N ARG A 143 -10.19 6.43 0.33
CA ARG A 143 -10.07 4.96 0.23
C ARG A 143 -9.35 4.37 1.44
N PHE A 144 -8.27 5.01 1.89
CA PHE A 144 -7.54 4.61 3.09
C PHE A 144 -8.44 4.68 4.33
N GLN A 145 -9.19 5.78 4.51
CA GLN A 145 -10.12 5.95 5.63
C GLN A 145 -11.22 4.87 5.63
N ILE A 146 -11.76 4.53 4.45
CA ILE A 146 -12.77 3.46 4.31
C ILE A 146 -12.19 2.12 4.77
N LEU A 147 -11.00 1.75 4.30
CA LEU A 147 -10.37 0.49 4.68
C LEU A 147 -9.98 0.48 6.16
N TYR A 148 -9.52 1.60 6.71
CA TYR A 148 -9.22 1.72 8.13
C TYR A 148 -10.48 1.57 9.00
N ALA A 149 -11.60 2.14 8.57
CA ALA A 149 -12.90 1.94 9.21
C ALA A 149 -13.33 0.46 9.20
N GLN A 150 -13.04 -0.28 8.12
CA GLN A 150 -13.28 -1.73 8.05
C GLN A 150 -12.37 -2.52 9.00
N VAL A 151 -11.12 -2.10 9.18
CA VAL A 151 -10.21 -2.71 10.17
C VAL A 151 -10.71 -2.44 11.59
N LEU A 152 -11.17 -1.23 11.90
CA LEU A 152 -11.81 -0.92 13.20
C LEU A 152 -13.04 -1.81 13.45
N ARG A 153 -13.85 -2.05 12.43
CA ARG A 153 -15.00 -2.96 12.50
C ARG A 153 -14.56 -4.40 12.80
N LEU A 154 -13.50 -4.90 12.15
CA LEU A 154 -12.94 -6.23 12.46
C LEU A 154 -12.51 -6.31 13.93
N ASN A 155 -11.72 -5.34 14.40
CA ASN A 155 -11.30 -5.28 15.80
C ASN A 155 -12.48 -5.27 16.77
N ALA A 156 -13.51 -4.47 16.49
CA ALA A 156 -14.70 -4.39 17.32
C ALA A 156 -15.43 -5.73 17.39
N VAL A 157 -15.56 -6.46 16.28
CA VAL A 157 -16.17 -7.79 16.27
C VAL A 157 -15.34 -8.81 17.03
N ILE A 158 -14.01 -8.74 16.96
CA ILE A 158 -13.13 -9.58 17.78
C ILE A 158 -13.31 -9.29 19.27
N ASP A 159 -13.49 -8.02 19.65
CA ASP A 159 -13.80 -7.67 21.03
C ASP A 159 -15.15 -8.22 21.47
N VAL A 160 -16.18 -8.16 20.62
CA VAL A 160 -17.47 -8.80 20.88
C VAL A 160 -17.32 -10.29 21.17
N GLU A 161 -16.52 -11.00 20.36
CA GLU A 161 -16.27 -12.44 20.55
C GLU A 161 -15.52 -12.73 21.86
N ASN A 162 -14.69 -11.79 22.29
CA ASN A 162 -14.00 -11.82 23.57
C ASN A 162 -14.82 -11.26 24.74
N GLN A 163 -16.11 -10.94 24.54
CA GLN A 163 -16.99 -10.35 25.56
C GLN A 163 -16.55 -8.96 26.05
N ARG A 164 -15.73 -8.27 25.26
CA ARG A 164 -15.21 -6.91 25.46
C ARG A 164 -16.14 -5.87 24.82
N TYR A 165 -17.38 -5.82 25.30
CA TYR A 165 -18.45 -5.05 24.64
C TYR A 165 -18.23 -3.53 24.65
N GLU A 166 -17.64 -2.99 25.72
CA GLU A 166 -17.33 -1.56 25.80
C GLU A 166 -16.21 -1.17 24.83
N GLU A 167 -15.16 -1.98 24.70
CA GLU A 167 -14.11 -1.75 23.70
C GLU A 167 -14.65 -1.85 22.27
N ALA A 168 -15.55 -2.80 22.01
CA ALA A 168 -16.21 -2.94 20.73
C ALA A 168 -17.02 -1.68 20.36
N LEU A 169 -17.87 -1.21 21.29
CA LEU A 169 -18.67 0.00 21.07
C LEU A 169 -17.80 1.23 20.82
N ASN A 170 -16.70 1.38 21.56
CA ASN A 170 -15.75 2.47 21.34
C ASN A 170 -15.10 2.41 19.94
N LYS A 171 -14.77 1.22 19.45
CA LYS A 171 -14.23 1.04 18.10
C LYS A 171 -15.27 1.30 17.01
N PHE A 172 -16.53 0.91 17.21
CA PHE A 172 -17.62 1.27 16.31
C PHE A 172 -17.89 2.78 16.28
N ARG A 173 -17.76 3.48 17.41
CA ARG A 173 -17.85 4.94 17.47
C ARG A 173 -16.71 5.62 16.70
N LYS A 174 -15.47 5.14 16.83
CA LYS A 174 -14.33 5.62 16.01
C LYS A 174 -14.56 5.40 14.51
N MET A 175 -15.07 4.22 14.15
CA MET A 175 -15.48 3.92 12.77
C MET A 175 -16.54 4.92 12.28
N HIS A 176 -17.52 5.26 13.13
CA HIS A 176 -18.56 6.25 12.81
C HIS A 176 -17.99 7.66 12.60
N GLU A 177 -17.07 8.12 13.46
CA GLU A 177 -16.40 9.41 13.33
C GLU A 177 -15.67 9.54 11.98
N ILE A 178 -14.94 8.50 11.57
CA ILE A 178 -14.27 8.45 10.26
C ILE A 178 -15.31 8.51 9.15
N ALA A 179 -16.34 7.67 9.20
CA ALA A 179 -17.38 7.60 8.17
C ALA A 179 -18.10 8.93 7.98
N LYS A 180 -18.33 9.67 9.07
CA LYS A 180 -18.93 11.00 9.08
C LYS A 180 -17.98 12.05 8.49
N ALA A 181 -16.69 11.97 8.80
CA ALA A 181 -15.70 12.91 8.27
C ALA A 181 -15.53 12.81 6.75
N ILE A 182 -15.64 11.60 6.19
CA ILE A 182 -15.56 11.37 4.73
C ILE A 182 -16.93 11.37 4.03
N ASP A 183 -18.04 11.59 4.76
CA ASP A 183 -19.43 11.49 4.29
C ASP A 183 -19.71 10.27 3.39
N HIS A 184 -19.24 9.09 3.78
CA HIS A 184 -19.39 7.88 2.99
C HIS A 184 -20.62 7.06 3.44
N PRO A 185 -21.76 7.08 2.71
CA PRO A 185 -23.05 6.60 3.23
C PRO A 185 -23.05 5.10 3.58
N ALA A 186 -22.37 4.27 2.79
CA ALA A 186 -22.30 2.83 3.06
C ALA A 186 -21.50 2.52 4.35
N THR A 187 -20.43 3.28 4.63
CA THR A 187 -19.67 3.10 5.88
C THR A 187 -20.45 3.66 7.06
N LEU A 188 -21.18 4.77 6.88
CA LEU A 188 -22.07 5.33 7.89
C LEU A 188 -23.16 4.33 8.29
N ALA A 189 -23.88 3.77 7.30
CA ALA A 189 -24.91 2.76 7.53
C ALA A 189 -24.37 1.56 8.34
N MET A 190 -23.21 1.04 7.95
CA MET A 190 -22.56 -0.06 8.69
C MET A 190 -22.15 0.34 10.11
N SER A 191 -21.65 1.56 10.32
CA SER A 191 -21.26 2.04 11.65
C SER A 191 -22.46 2.14 12.59
N TYR A 192 -23.56 2.72 12.10
CA TYR A 192 -24.81 2.83 12.86
C TYR A 192 -25.43 1.47 13.16
N LEU A 193 -25.44 0.55 12.19
CA LEU A 193 -25.92 -0.81 12.40
C LEU A 193 -25.16 -1.50 13.54
N ASN A 194 -23.83 -1.42 13.53
CA ASN A 194 -23.01 -2.04 14.55
C ASN A 194 -23.22 -1.38 15.93
N ILE A 195 -23.28 -0.04 15.99
CA ILE A 195 -23.56 0.68 17.24
C ILE A 195 -24.92 0.28 17.81
N GLY A 196 -25.98 0.30 16.99
CA GLY A 196 -27.32 -0.10 17.40
C GLY A 196 -27.37 -1.53 17.92
N THR A 197 -26.70 -2.46 17.23
CA THR A 197 -26.61 -3.87 17.65
C THR A 197 -25.92 -4.03 19.01
N GLU A 198 -24.85 -3.27 19.26
CA GLU A 198 -24.16 -3.32 20.56
C GLU A 198 -24.98 -2.67 21.67
N LEU A 199 -25.69 -1.57 21.41
CA LEU A 199 -26.58 -0.93 22.36
C LEU A 199 -27.75 -1.86 22.75
N GLU A 200 -28.31 -2.58 21.79
CA GLU A 200 -29.32 -3.61 22.05
C GLU A 200 -28.76 -4.69 22.98
N ARG A 201 -27.54 -5.18 22.71
CA ARG A 201 -26.87 -6.17 23.57
C ARG A 201 -26.66 -5.65 25.00
N MET A 202 -26.44 -4.35 25.17
CA MET A 202 -26.33 -3.68 26.46
C MET A 202 -27.69 -3.36 27.12
N GLY A 203 -28.81 -3.74 26.51
CA GLY A 203 -30.16 -3.51 27.03
C GLY A 203 -30.72 -2.10 26.77
N LYS A 204 -30.02 -1.27 26.02
CA LYS A 204 -30.41 0.12 25.68
C LYS A 204 -31.28 0.13 24.42
N LYS A 205 -32.50 -0.39 24.54
CA LYS A 205 -33.37 -0.66 23.39
C LYS A 205 -33.77 0.59 22.61
N GLU A 206 -34.11 1.67 23.30
CA GLU A 206 -34.56 2.91 22.69
C GLU A 206 -33.42 3.54 21.86
N GLU A 207 -32.22 3.67 22.44
CA GLU A 207 -31.03 4.15 21.72
C GLU A 207 -30.70 3.24 20.52
N ALA A 208 -30.81 1.92 20.70
CA ALA A 208 -30.54 0.97 19.62
C ALA A 208 -31.47 1.17 18.42
N ILE A 209 -32.77 1.39 18.66
CA ILE A 209 -33.75 1.63 17.59
C ILE A 209 -33.38 2.90 16.80
N GLU A 210 -33.07 4.00 17.49
CA GLU A 210 -32.66 5.25 16.83
C GLU A 210 -31.47 5.03 15.89
N TYR A 211 -30.44 4.32 16.37
CA TYR A 211 -29.27 4.00 15.55
C TYR A 211 -29.59 3.07 14.38
N LEU A 212 -30.47 2.09 14.54
CA LEU A 212 -30.87 1.19 13.46
C LEU A 212 -31.71 1.91 12.39
N GLU A 213 -32.53 2.90 12.78
CA GLU A 213 -33.24 3.76 11.84
C GLU A 213 -32.29 4.63 11.03
N LEU A 214 -31.28 5.23 11.67
CA LEU A 214 -30.22 5.97 10.97
C LEU A 214 -29.44 5.07 10.01
N ALA A 215 -29.14 3.82 10.41
CA ALA A 215 -28.48 2.85 9.55
C ALA A 215 -29.30 2.54 8.28
N ARG A 216 -30.62 2.40 8.43
CA ARG A 216 -31.55 2.19 7.32
C ARG A 216 -31.54 3.38 6.36
N ASP A 217 -31.63 4.59 6.89
CA ASP A 217 -31.72 5.81 6.08
C ASP A 217 -30.43 6.05 5.29
N GLU A 218 -29.26 5.81 5.90
CA GLU A 218 -27.96 5.85 5.22
C GLU A 218 -27.79 4.75 4.17
N SER A 219 -28.35 3.55 4.39
CA SER A 219 -28.37 2.46 3.40
C SER A 219 -29.17 2.85 2.14
N PHE A 220 -30.30 3.54 2.32
CA PHE A 220 -31.05 4.10 1.20
C PHE A 220 -30.26 5.19 0.48
N ARG A 221 -29.55 6.05 1.23
CA ARG A 221 -28.67 7.08 0.65
C ARG A 221 -27.56 6.46 -0.18
N ALA A 222 -26.88 5.42 0.33
CA ALA A 222 -25.84 4.68 -0.39
C ALA A 222 -26.38 4.09 -1.71
N SER A 223 -27.56 3.48 -1.67
CA SER A 223 -28.17 2.83 -2.84
C SER A 223 -28.54 3.82 -3.95
N LYS A 224 -28.98 5.04 -3.60
CA LYS A 224 -29.28 6.10 -4.58
C LYS A 224 -28.04 6.60 -5.31
N HIS A 225 -26.88 6.66 -4.65
CA HIS A 225 -25.63 7.09 -5.27
C HIS A 225 -25.11 6.08 -6.31
N VAL A 226 -25.44 4.79 -6.16
CA VAL A 226 -25.05 3.74 -7.13
C VAL A 226 -25.85 3.82 -8.44
N ILE A 227 -27.03 4.43 -8.44
CA ILE A 227 -27.93 4.50 -9.61
C ILE A 227 -27.57 5.68 -10.56
N VAL A 228 -26.78 6.66 -10.08
CA VAL A 228 -26.52 7.92 -10.80
C VAL A 228 -25.11 7.99 -11.43
N VAL A 229 -24.34 6.89 -11.38
CA VAL A 229 -23.01 6.74 -12.02
C VAL A 229 -23.11 5.79 -13.20
#